data_AF-A0A353KT64-F1
#
_entry.id   AF-A0A353KT64-F1
#
_cell.length_a   1.000
_cell.length_b   1.000
_cell.length_c   1.000
_cell.angle_alpha   90.00
_cell.angle_beta   90.00
_cell.angle_gamma   90.00
#
_symmetry.space_group_name_H-M   'P 1'
#
loop_
_entity.id
_entity.type
_entity.pdbx_description
1 polymer ?
#
loop_
_entity_poly.entity_id
_entity_poly.type
_entity_poly.pdbx_seq_one_letter_code
_entity_poly.pdbx_strand_id
1 'polypeptide(L)' 'MNRLNLIRKAVEPDKPFVTVEYSLSTHKVLQCYGKKDGKPEDNVLRFVNDVWLPYANRKIKKIQKTA' A
#
# COMPACT_ATOMS: atom_id res chain seq x y z
N MET A 1 4.45 -8.14 12.21
CA MET A 1 3.33 -8.76 11.48
C MET A 1 3.17 -8.00 10.16
N ASN A 2 3.17 -8.72 9.04
CA ASN A 2 3.01 -8.14 7.71
C ASN A 2 1.55 -8.22 7.26
N ARG A 3 1.13 -7.27 6.42
CA ARG A 3 -0.25 -7.17 5.91
C ARG A 3 -0.25 -6.93 4.42
N LEU A 4 -1.08 -7.68 3.71
CA LEU A 4 -1.37 -7.46 2.29
C LEU A 4 -2.50 -6.44 2.16
N ASN A 5 -2.27 -5.39 1.39
CA ASN A 5 -3.24 -4.36 1.06
C ASN A 5 -3.47 -4.33 -0.45
N LEU A 6 -4.73 -4.19 -0.85
CA LEU A 6 -5.10 -4.04 -2.26
C LEU A 6 -5.27 -2.56 -2.56
N ILE A 7 -4.46 -2.03 -3.48
CA ILE A 7 -4.68 -0.70 -4.05
C ILE A 7 -5.53 -0.85 -5.31
N ARG A 8 -6.48 0.06 -5.48
CA ARG A 8 -7.47 0.04 -6.55
C ARG A 8 -7.47 1.37 -7.28
N LYS A 9 -7.87 1.35 -8.55
CA LYS A 9 -8.10 2.59 -9.32
C LYS A 9 -9.45 3.17 -8.93
N ALA A 10 -9.56 4.49 -8.85
CA ALA A 10 -10.82 5.16 -8.54
C ALA A 10 -11.94 4.83 -9.54
N VAL A 11 -11.58 4.64 -10.82
CA VAL A 11 -12.52 4.29 -11.90
C VAL A 11 -12.97 2.83 -11.88
N GLU A 12 -12.24 1.95 -11.20
CA GLU A 12 -12.54 0.51 -11.12
C GLU A 12 -12.34 0.04 -9.67
N PRO A 13 -13.17 0.51 -8.72
CA PRO A 13 -12.99 0.25 -7.29
C PRO A 13 -13.24 -1.22 -6.92
N ASP A 14 -13.85 -2.02 -7.79
CA ASP A 14 -14.09 -3.44 -7.53
C ASP A 14 -12.93 -4.33 -8.00
N LYS A 15 -12.01 -3.79 -8.80
CA LYS A 15 -10.87 -4.53 -9.34
C LYS A 15 -9.59 -4.17 -8.59
N PRO A 16 -8.92 -5.14 -7.94
CA PRO A 16 -7.60 -4.89 -7.38
C PRO A 16 -6.63 -4.56 -8.52
N PHE A 17 -5.86 -3.49 -8.33
CA PHE A 17 -4.89 -3.05 -9.32
C PHE A 17 -3.47 -3.51 -8.98
N VAL A 18 -3.06 -3.32 -7.72
CA VAL A 18 -1.81 -3.85 -7.19
C VAL A 18 -1.97 -4.37 -5.76
N THR A 19 -1.14 -5.34 -5.40
CA THR A 19 -1.02 -5.86 -4.04
C THR A 19 0.22 -5.27 -3.39
N VAL A 20 0.07 -4.68 -2.20
CA VAL A 20 1.15 -4.10 -1.41
C VAL A 20 1.32 -4.88 -0.12
N GLU A 21 2.50 -5.45 0.10
CA GLU A 21 2.88 -5.97 1.41
C GLU A 21 3.48 -4.84 2.25
N TYR A 22 2.91 -4.62 3.42
CA TYR A 22 3.33 -3.57 4.34
C TYR A 22 3.65 -4.15 5.73
N SER A 23 4.76 -3.69 6.30
CA SER A 23 5.20 -4.05 7.64
C SER A 23 4.73 -3.03 8.67
N LEU A 24 3.91 -3.48 9.61
CA LEU A 24 3.46 -2.67 10.75
C LEU A 24 4.60 -2.36 11.74
N SER A 25 5.63 -3.21 11.81
CA SER A 25 6.74 -3.00 12.74
C SER A 25 7.73 -1.96 12.21
N THR A 26 8.08 -2.03 10.93
CA THR A 26 9.06 -1.12 10.32
C THR A 26 8.44 0.09 9.64
N HIS A 27 7.11 0.12 9.50
CA HIS A 27 6.36 1.15 8.80
C HIS A 27 6.81 1.37 7.34
N LYS A 28 7.08 0.26 6.65
CA LYS A 28 7.61 0.24 5.27
C LYS A 28 6.79 -0.67 4.37
N VAL A 29 6.79 -0.33 3.09
CA VAL A 29 6.40 -1.24 2.00
C VAL A 29 7.52 -2.25 1.80
N LEU A 30 7.19 -3.54 1.83
CA LEU A 30 8.11 -4.65 1.56
C LEU A 30 8.02 -5.09 0.11
N GLN A 31 6.81 -5.18 -0.42
CA GLN A 31 6.54 -5.66 -1.77
C GLN A 31 5.39 -4.86 -2.40
N CYS A 32 5.45 -4.66 -3.72
CA CYS A 32 4.37 -4.06 -4.50
C CYS A 32 4.29 -4.78 -5.84
N TYR A 33 3.25 -5.59 -6.04
CA TYR A 33 3.07 -6.45 -7.21
C TYR A 33 1.88 -6.02 -8.04
N GLY A 34 2.09 -5.97 -9.35
CA GLY A 34 1.06 -5.75 -10.35
C GLY A 34 0.51 -7.05 -10.89
N LYS A 35 -0.06 -6.98 -12.09
CA LYS A 35 -0.65 -8.13 -12.78
C LYS A 35 0.40 -9.23 -12.98
N LYS A 36 0.02 -10.49 -12.67
CA LYS A 36 0.88 -11.69 -12.78
C LYS A 36 2.22 -11.55 -12.03
N ASP A 37 2.18 -10.97 -10.83
CA ASP A 37 3.35 -10.74 -9.96
C ASP A 37 4.46 -9.86 -10.61
N GLY A 38 4.11 -9.16 -11.69
CA GLY A 38 5.02 -8.26 -12.38
C GLY A 38 5.26 -6.96 -11.61
N LYS A 39 6.33 -6.26 -11.97
CA LYS A 39 6.60 -4.90 -11.48
C LYS A 39 5.45 -3.98 -11.92
N PRO A 40 4.81 -3.24 -11.00
CA PRO A 40 3.85 -2.20 -11.36
C PRO A 40 4.48 -1.11 -12.23
N GLU A 41 3.64 -0.36 -12.93
CA GLU A 41 4.06 0.86 -13.63
C GLU A 41 4.72 1.85 -12.63
N ASP A 42 5.70 2.63 -13.10
CA ASP A 42 6.49 3.52 -12.23
C ASP A 42 5.63 4.62 -11.56
N ASN A 43 4.55 5.06 -12.22
CA ASN A 43 3.55 5.97 -11.63
C ASN A 43 2.87 5.36 -10.38
N VAL A 44 2.63 4.06 -10.36
CA VAL A 44 2.04 3.34 -9.24
C VAL A 44 3.03 3.22 -8.11
N LEU A 45 4.27 2.84 -8.42
CA LEU A 45 5.34 2.77 -7.41
C LEU A 45 5.55 4.13 -6.75
N ARG A 46 5.55 5.21 -7.54
CA ARG A 46 5.63 6.57 -7.02
C ARG A 46 4.43 6.91 -6.14
N PHE A 47 3.21 6.62 -6.57
CA PHE A 47 2.02 6.83 -5.75
C PHE A 47 2.09 6.05 -4.43
N VAL A 48 2.51 4.79 -4.47
CA VAL A 48 2.63 3.92 -3.29
C VAL A 48 3.59 4.52 -2.27
N ASN A 49 4.77 4.97 -2.72
CA ASN A 49 5.81 5.48 -1.84
C ASN A 49 5.56 6.93 -1.38
N ASP A 50 5.11 7.79 -2.27
CA ASP A 50 5.02 9.24 -2.00
C ASP A 50 3.67 9.64 -1.39
N VAL A 51 2.60 8.89 -1.66
CA VAL A 51 1.23 9.26 -1.27
C VAL A 51 0.65 8.26 -0.27
N TRP A 52 0.58 6.98 -0.67
CA TRP A 52 -0.09 5.96 0.12
C TRP A 52 0.66 5.63 1.41
N LEU A 53 1.98 5.42 1.36
CA LEU A 53 2.78 5.05 2.53
C LEU A 53 2.76 6.12 3.63
N PRO A 54 2.97 7.43 3.34
CA PRO A 54 2.84 8.47 4.35
C PRO A 54 1.43 8.52 4.97
N TYR A 55 0.38 8.31 4.15
CA TYR A 55 -0.99 8.26 4.64
C TYR A 55 -1.22 7.07 5.59
N ALA A 56 -0.80 5.87 5.19
CA ALA A 56 -0.91 4.66 5.99
C ALA A 56 -0.21 4.83 7.35
N ASN A 57 1.03 5.34 7.35
CA ASN A 57 1.80 5.59 8.57
C ASN A 57 1.10 6.57 9.51
N ARG A 58 0.51 7.66 8.99
CA ARG A 58 -0.27 8.62 9.79
C ARG A 58 -1.51 7.96 10.41
N LYS A 59 -2.22 7.10 9.66
CA LYS A 59 -3.42 6.41 10.15
C LYS A 59 -3.09 5.39 11.23
N ILE A 60 -2.05 4.58 11.02
CA ILE A 60 -1.59 3.60 12.01
C ILE A 60 -1.18 4.30 13.30
N LYS A 61 -0.40 5.38 13.21
CA LYS A 61 -0.01 6.18 14.39
C LYS A 61 -1.21 6.76 15.13
N LYS A 62 -2.28 7.15 14.42
CA LYS A 62 -3.53 7.62 15.04
C LYS A 62 -4.25 6.49 15.77
N ILE A 63 -4.38 5.32 15.14
CA ILE A 63 -5.02 4.15 15.75
C ILE A 63 -4.27 3.72 17.01
N GLN A 64 -2.95 3.64 16.97
CA GLN A 64 -2.10 3.27 18.11
C GLN A 64 -2.13 4.28 19.26
N LYS A 65 -2.44 5.56 19.00
CA LYS A 65 -2.59 6.57 20.05
C LYS A 65 -3.96 6.53 20.75
N THR A 66 -4.94 5.91 20.11
CA THR A 66 -6.33 5.85 20.58
C THR A 66 -6.65 4.50 21.22
N ALA A 67 -5.77 3.51 21.08
CA ALA A 67 -5.78 2.23 21.78
C ALA A 67 -5.02 2.33 23.10
#